data_AF-A0A5K7TTA7-F1
#
_entry.id   AF-A0A5K7TTA7-F1
#
_cell.length_a   1.000
_cell.length_b   1.000
_cell.length_c   1.000
_cell.angle_alpha   90.00
_cell.angle_beta   90.00
_cell.angle_gamma   90.00
#
_symmetry.space_group_name_H-M   'P 1'
#
loop_
_entity.id
_entity.type
_entity.pdbx_description
1 polymer ?
#
loop_
_entity_poly.entity_id
_entity_poly.type
_entity_poly.pdbx_seq_one_letter_code
_entity_poly.pdbx_strand_id
1 'polypeptide(L)'
;MLEQHLAEARQRHTEITLIRKQACSFAGHDALRLDYHFCNADEARHCQAVMLLVPESVGQQAQALTLSTIVDPDQEALASWLITFDAMVANITCAPAVAQE
;
A
#
# COMPACT_ATOMS: atom_id res chain seq x y z
N MET A 1 0.09 11.31 5.23
CA MET A 1 0.42 10.09 4.47
C MET A 1 -0.84 9.36 4.01
N LEU A 2 -1.60 8.66 4.87
CA LEU A 2 -2.88 8.02 4.47
C LEU A 2 -3.84 8.98 3.77
N GLU A 3 -4.19 10.09 4.44
CA GLU A 3 -5.18 11.04 3.93
C GLU A 3 -4.75 11.65 2.60
N GLN A 4 -3.44 11.88 2.44
CA GLN A 4 -2.86 12.36 1.19
C GLN A 4 -2.99 11.32 0.08
N HIS A 5 -2.64 10.05 0.34
CA HIS A 5 -2.79 8.99 -0.64
C HIS A 5 -4.25 8.80 -1.07
N LEU A 6 -5.20 8.83 -0.13
CA LEU A 6 -6.62 8.77 -0.44
C LEU A 6 -7.09 10.02 -1.20
N ALA A 7 -6.57 11.21 -0.89
CA ALA A 7 -6.89 12.42 -1.64
C ALA A 7 -6.38 12.35 -3.08
N GLU A 8 -5.16 11.89 -3.30
CA GLU A 8 -4.58 11.66 -4.64
C GLU A 8 -5.35 10.58 -5.42
N ALA A 9 -5.78 9.52 -4.74
CA ALA A 9 -6.62 8.49 -5.36
C ALA A 9 -7.99 9.08 -5.76
N ARG A 10 -8.63 9.87 -4.89
CA ARG A 10 -9.92 10.53 -5.16
C ARG A 10 -9.86 11.56 -6.30
N GLN A 11 -8.69 12.09 -6.61
CA GLN A 11 -8.50 12.95 -7.78
C GLN A 11 -8.50 12.17 -9.10
N ARG A 12 -8.10 10.88 -9.06
CA ARG A 12 -7.94 10.04 -10.25
C ARG A 12 -9.13 9.11 -10.49
N HIS A 13 -9.89 8.81 -9.44
CA HIS A 13 -10.92 7.78 -9.45
C HIS A 13 -12.20 8.28 -8.79
N THR A 14 -13.33 7.85 -9.33
CA THR A 14 -14.64 8.10 -8.75
C THR A 14 -14.97 7.03 -7.70
N GLU A 15 -15.82 7.39 -6.73
CA GLU A 15 -16.46 6.43 -5.81
C GLU A 15 -15.51 5.60 -4.94
N ILE A 16 -14.44 6.21 -4.43
CA ILE A 16 -13.52 5.53 -3.52
C ILE A 16 -14.22 5.15 -2.20
N THR A 17 -14.26 3.85 -1.90
CA THR A 17 -14.79 3.29 -0.67
C THR A 17 -13.69 2.53 0.09
N LEU A 18 -13.33 3.02 1.28
CA LEU A 18 -12.33 2.35 2.12
C LEU A 18 -12.93 1.09 2.75
N ILE A 19 -12.28 -0.06 2.53
CA ILE A 19 -12.71 -1.38 3.03
C ILE A 19 -11.93 -1.76 4.28
N ARG A 20 -10.61 -1.55 4.28
CA ARG A 20 -9.74 -1.90 5.40
C ARG A 20 -8.70 -0.81 5.64
N LYS A 21 -8.42 -0.57 6.92
CA LYS A 21 -7.27 0.19 7.41
C LYS A 21 -6.72 -0.50 8.65
N GLN A 22 -5.47 -0.95 8.60
CA GLN A 22 -4.88 -1.74 9.68
C GLN A 22 -3.40 -1.40 9.85
N ALA A 23 -2.91 -1.36 11.09
CA ALA A 23 -1.48 -1.34 11.36
C ALA A 23 -0.85 -2.70 11.00
N CYS A 24 0.35 -2.67 10.42
CA CYS A 24 1.12 -3.87 10.08
C CYS A 24 2.62 -3.58 10.18
N SER A 25 3.44 -4.62 10.03
CA SER A 25 4.88 -4.45 9.78
C SER A 25 5.19 -4.62 8.30
N PHE A 26 6.07 -3.78 7.76
CA PHE A 26 6.59 -3.88 6.40
C PHE A 26 8.09 -3.63 6.41
N ALA A 27 8.87 -4.60 5.89
CA ALA A 27 10.33 -4.54 5.91
C ALA A 27 10.94 -4.30 7.32
N GLY A 28 10.27 -4.78 8.38
CA GLY A 28 10.70 -4.58 9.77
C GLY A 28 10.33 -3.23 10.38
N HIS A 29 9.56 -2.40 9.67
CA HIS A 29 9.11 -1.10 10.14
C HIS A 29 7.59 -1.05 10.35
N ASP A 30 7.13 -0.12 11.18
CA ASP A 30 5.70 0.16 11.35
C ASP A 30 5.09 0.72 10.07
N ALA A 31 3.97 0.15 9.66
CA ALA A 31 3.30 0.46 8.41
C ALA A 31 1.78 0.44 8.57
N LEU A 32 1.09 0.95 7.56
CA LEU A 32 -0.35 0.89 7.41
C LEU A 32 -0.71 0.10 6.16
N ARG A 33 -1.56 -0.91 6.34
CA ARG A 33 -2.23 -1.61 5.26
C ARG A 33 -3.59 -0.99 5.00
N LEU A 34 -3.92 -0.83 3.72
CA LEU A 34 -5.15 -0.23 3.24
C LEU A 34 -5.75 -1.07 2.13
N ASP A 35 -7.06 -1.25 2.17
CA ASP A 35 -7.81 -1.79 1.06
C ASP A 35 -8.95 -0.83 0.74
N TYR A 36 -9.16 -0.52 -0.53
CA TYR A 36 -10.29 0.30 -0.96
C TYR A 36 -10.78 -0.11 -2.34
N HIS A 37 -12.08 0.07 -2.56
CA HIS A 37 -12.69 -0.04 -3.89
C HIS A 37 -12.74 1.33 -4.55
N PHE A 38 -12.70 1.35 -5.87
CA PHE A 38 -12.94 2.54 -6.68
C PHE A 38 -13.44 2.14 -8.06
N CYS A 39 -14.03 3.09 -8.78
CA CYS A 39 -14.44 2.91 -10.17
C CYS A 39 -13.39 3.53 -11.11
N ASN A 40 -13.01 2.81 -12.15
CA ASN A 40 -12.20 3.32 -13.25
C ASN A 40 -12.98 3.16 -14.56
N ALA A 41 -13.54 4.26 -15.07
CA ALA A 41 -14.40 4.24 -16.26
C ALA A 41 -15.52 3.19 -16.17
N ASP A 42 -16.29 3.23 -15.07
CA ASP A 42 -17.39 2.32 -14.73
C ASP A 42 -16.99 0.87 -14.38
N GLU A 43 -15.71 0.52 -14.43
CA GLU A 43 -15.21 -0.78 -13.98
C GLU A 43 -14.81 -0.75 -12.51
N ALA A 44 -15.35 -1.69 -11.72
CA ALA A 44 -15.01 -1.84 -10.31
C ALA A 44 -13.56 -2.34 -10.16
N ARG A 45 -12.81 -1.70 -9.26
CA ARG A 45 -11.42 -2.07 -8.97
C ARG A 45 -11.19 -2.12 -7.47
N HIS A 46 -10.41 -3.10 -7.03
CA HIS A 46 -9.94 -3.23 -5.67
C HIS A 46 -8.45 -2.87 -5.60
N CYS A 47 -8.10 -1.87 -4.79
CA CYS A 47 -6.73 -1.54 -4.46
C CYS A 47 -6.38 -2.10 -3.09
N GLN A 48 -5.24 -2.78 -3.00
CA GLN A 48 -4.58 -3.11 -1.76
C GLN A 48 -3.22 -2.42 -1.70
N ALA A 49 -2.93 -1.71 -0.62
CA ALA A 49 -1.70 -0.96 -0.43
C ALA A 49 -1.11 -1.19 0.96
N VAL A 50 0.22 -1.17 1.04
CA VAL A 50 0.99 -1.09 2.29
C VAL A 50 1.87 0.14 2.22
N MET A 51 1.77 0.98 3.25
CA MET A 51 2.42 2.28 3.31
C MET A 51 3.31 2.37 4.55
N LEU A 52 4.56 2.74 4.33
CA LEU A 52 5.59 2.93 5.34
C LEU A 52 6.03 4.39 5.35
N LEU A 53 6.19 4.97 6.54
CA LEU A 53 7.01 6.17 6.72
C LEU A 53 8.45 5.73 7.00
N VAL A 54 9.37 6.13 6.11
CA VAL A 54 10.79 5.91 6.33
C VAL A 54 11.22 6.79 7.51
N PRO A 55 11.88 6.22 8.54
CA PRO A 55 12.29 6.97 9.72
C PRO A 55 13.08 8.24 9.34
N GLU A 56 12.72 9.36 9.94
CA GLU A 56 13.47 10.61 9.77
C GLU A 56 14.90 10.42 10.28
N SER A 57 15.88 10.72 9.44
CA SER A 57 17.26 10.95 9.86
C SER A 57 17.46 12.44 10.09
N VAL A 58 18.36 12.83 11.01
CA VAL A 58 18.61 14.25 11.31
C VAL A 58 18.92 15.01 10.02
N GLY A 59 18.08 16.01 9.70
CA GLY A 59 18.21 16.84 8.50
C GLY A 59 17.52 16.31 7.24
N GLN A 60 16.80 15.18 7.30
CA GLN A 60 16.02 14.65 6.19
C GLN A 60 14.52 14.82 6.42
N GLN A 61 13.81 15.21 5.37
CA GLN A 61 12.35 15.25 5.35
C GLN A 61 11.79 13.81 5.38
N ALA A 62 10.70 13.59 6.11
CA ALA A 62 10.04 12.28 6.14
C ALA A 62 9.73 11.79 4.71
N GLN A 63 10.23 10.60 4.38
CA GLN A 63 9.94 9.93 3.11
C GLN A 63 8.86 8.87 3.32
N ALA A 64 8.08 8.61 2.27
CA ALA A 64 7.05 7.57 2.29
C ALA A 64 7.34 6.53 1.21
N LEU A 65 7.22 5.26 1.56
CA LEU A 65 7.22 4.14 0.62
C LEU A 65 5.82 3.54 0.58
N THR A 66 5.25 3.40 -0.61
CA THR A 66 3.96 2.73 -0.80
C THR A 66 4.14 1.62 -1.82
N LEU A 67 3.75 0.41 -1.44
CA LEU A 67 3.61 -0.72 -2.35
C LEU A 67 2.12 -1.03 -2.48
N SER A 68 1.61 -1.02 -3.71
CA SER A 68 0.19 -1.21 -3.97
C SER A 68 -0.04 -2.07 -5.19
N THR A 69 -1.19 -2.72 -5.22
CA THR A 69 -1.70 -3.45 -6.38
C THR A 69 -3.17 -3.15 -6.58
N ILE A 70 -3.60 -3.23 -7.83
CA ILE A 70 -4.98 -2.99 -8.26
C ILE A 70 -5.43 -4.21 -9.03
N VAL A 71 -6.55 -4.79 -8.61
CA VAL A 71 -7.15 -5.96 -9.25
C VAL A 71 -8.61 -5.70 -9.60
N ASP A 72 -9.10 -6.46 -10.58
CA ASP A 72 -10.53 -6.63 -10.79
C ASP A 72 -11.05 -7.66 -9.77
N PRO A 73 -11.88 -7.27 -8.79
CA PRO A 73 -12.36 -8.18 -7.75
C PRO A 73 -13.32 -9.25 -8.31
N ASP A 74 -13.95 -9.00 -9.46
CA ASP A 74 -14.89 -9.94 -10.08
C ASP A 74 -14.17 -11.04 -10.86
N GLN A 75 -12.85 -10.93 -11.04
CA GLN A 75 -12.01 -11.97 -11.63
C GLN A 75 -11.36 -12.82 -10.54
N GLU A 76 -11.89 -14.04 -10.34
CA GLU A 76 -11.46 -14.96 -9.27
C GLU A 76 -9.95 -15.22 -9.24
N ALA A 77 -9.30 -15.33 -10.40
CA ALA A 77 -7.85 -15.54 -10.50
C ALA A 77 -7.06 -14.34 -9.94
N LEU A 78 -7.55 -13.11 -10.14
CA LEU A 78 -6.91 -11.90 -9.63
C LEU A 78 -7.22 -11.69 -8.15
N ALA A 79 -8.42 -12.05 -7.69
CA ALA A 79 -8.75 -12.10 -6.28
C ALA A 79 -7.84 -13.08 -5.53
N SER A 80 -7.62 -14.27 -6.10
CA SER A 80 -6.70 -15.29 -5.55
C SER A 80 -5.25 -14.80 -5.51
N TRP A 81 -4.85 -13.97 -6.47
CA TRP A 81 -3.52 -13.39 -6.52
C TRP A 81 -3.23 -12.45 -5.33
N LEU A 82 -4.24 -11.86 -4.69
CA LEU A 82 -4.04 -11.04 -3.48
C LEU A 82 -3.42 -11.84 -2.33
N ILE A 83 -3.67 -13.15 -2.24
CA ILE A 83 -3.01 -14.04 -1.27
C ILE A 83 -1.51 -14.11 -1.54
N THR A 84 -1.13 -14.27 -2.80
CA THR A 84 0.27 -14.30 -3.24
C THR A 84 0.93 -12.94 -3.05
N PHE A 85 0.21 -11.84 -3.33
CA PHE A 85 0.69 -10.49 -3.07
C PHE A 85 0.96 -10.27 -1.57
N ASP A 86 0.04 -10.70 -0.71
CA ASP A 86 0.22 -10.63 0.74
C ASP A 86 1.44 -11.42 1.22
N ALA A 87 1.63 -12.63 0.69
CA ALA A 87 2.82 -13.43 0.97
C ALA A 87 4.11 -12.76 0.48
N MET A 88 4.09 -12.16 -0.72
CA MET A 88 5.24 -11.41 -1.25
C MET A 88 5.59 -10.24 -0.34
N VAL A 89 4.59 -9.42 0.02
CA VAL A 89 4.77 -8.25 0.90
C VAL A 89 5.33 -8.65 2.27
N ALA A 90 4.85 -9.76 2.84
CA ALA A 90 5.35 -10.27 4.11
C ALA A 90 6.82 -10.75 4.07
N ASN A 91 7.33 -11.11 2.89
CA ASN A 91 8.71 -11.54 2.70
C ASN A 91 9.66 -10.39 2.29
N ILE A 92 9.15 -9.17 2.09
CA ILE A 92 10.00 -8.01 1.82
C ILE A 92 10.72 -7.62 3.11
N THR A 93 12.04 -7.51 3.03
CA THR A 93 12.93 -7.10 4.12
C THR A 93 13.73 -5.87 3.72
N CYS A 94 14.17 -5.10 4.72
CA CYS A 94 15.15 -4.05 4.49
C CYS A 94 16.54 -4.67 4.33
N ALA A 95 17.38 -4.07 3.49
CA ALA A 95 18.79 -4.41 3.46
C ALA A 95 19.41 -4.09 4.84
N PRO A 96 20.41 -4.87 5.30
CA PRO A 96 21.11 -4.54 6.53
C PRO A 96 21.71 -3.14 6.41
N ALA A 97 21.65 -2.36 7.51
CA ALA A 97 22.31 -1.07 7.56
C ALA A 97 23.80 -1.27 7.24
N VAL A 98 24.28 -0.63 6.17
CA VAL A 98 25.70 -0.62 5.86
C VAL A 98 26.36 0.13 7.00
N ALA A 99 27.22 -0.53 7.77
CA ALA A 99 28.04 0.14 8.77
C ALA A 99 28.82 1.24 8.04
N GLN A 100 28.57 2.50 8.39
CA GLN A 100 29.40 3.59 7.90
C GLN A 100 30.75 3.43 8.60
N GLU A 101 31.78 3.03 7.84
CA GLU A 101 33.20 3.09 8.24
C GLU A 101 33.68 4.55 8.39
#